data_AF-A0A1B7SK78-F1
#
_entry.id   AF-A0A1B7SK78-F1
#
_cell.length_a   1.000
_cell.length_b   1.000
_cell.length_c   1.000
_cell.angle_alpha   90.00
_cell.angle_beta   90.00
_cell.angle_gamma   90.00
#
_symmetry.space_group_name_H-M   'P 1'
#
loop_
_entity.id
_entity.type
_entity.pdbx_description
1 polymer ?
#
loop_
_entity_poly.entity_id
_entity_poly.type
_entity_poly.pdbx_seq_one_letter_code
_entity_poly.pdbx_strand_id
1 'polypeptide(L)'
;MPNNASQELLSMDYDTYSSELSPLEIDTLKQYQNLALNLLQLKNDIVTLNKEVDSTSDGLSRGALTKDSLLEELRELETKISVISTLFKSSVYQVVVNNSGDLAQNNELTTTSIPDDTI
;
A
#
# COMPACT_ATOMS: atom_id res chain seq x y z
N MET A 1 -32.63 3.96 -14.95
CA MET A 1 -33.71 4.95 -14.86
C MET A 1 -33.80 5.39 -13.41
N PRO A 2 -33.55 6.67 -13.06
CA PRO A 2 -33.83 7.13 -11.71
C PRO A 2 -35.34 6.95 -11.44
N ASN A 3 -35.68 6.46 -10.26
CA ASN A 3 -37.06 6.21 -9.86
C ASN A 3 -37.79 7.57 -9.71
N ASN A 4 -38.78 7.84 -10.57
CA ASN A 4 -39.51 9.11 -10.64
C ASN A 4 -40.10 9.51 -9.27
N ALA A 5 -40.62 8.51 -8.53
CA ALA A 5 -41.18 8.69 -7.19
C ALA A 5 -40.16 9.22 -6.16
N SER A 6 -38.88 8.86 -6.30
CA SER A 6 -37.83 9.34 -5.37
C SER A 6 -37.51 10.81 -5.61
N GLN A 7 -37.59 11.30 -6.85
CA GLN A 7 -37.37 12.72 -7.13
C GLN A 7 -38.54 13.56 -6.63
N GLU A 8 -39.76 13.04 -6.80
CA GLU A 8 -40.98 13.69 -6.34
C GLU A 8 -40.99 13.89 -4.80
N LEU A 9 -40.58 12.87 -4.04
CA LEU A 9 -40.42 12.95 -2.58
C LEU A 9 -39.37 13.99 -2.13
N LEU A 10 -38.31 14.19 -2.92
CA LEU A 10 -37.23 15.13 -2.62
C LEU A 10 -37.61 16.60 -2.91
N SER A 11 -38.67 16.84 -3.69
CA SER A 11 -39.14 18.16 -4.08
C SER A 11 -40.58 18.47 -3.65
N MET A 12 -41.24 17.56 -2.92
CA MET A 12 -42.62 17.72 -2.47
C MET A 12 -42.75 18.86 -1.45
N ASP A 13 -43.76 19.71 -1.65
CA ASP A 13 -44.14 20.74 -0.68
C ASP A 13 -45.23 20.19 0.26
N TYR A 14 -44.80 19.78 1.45
CA TYR A 14 -45.69 19.20 2.46
C TYR A 14 -46.64 20.21 3.11
N ASP A 15 -46.42 21.53 2.95
CA ASP A 15 -47.32 22.56 3.52
C ASP A 15 -48.68 22.59 2.80
N THR A 16 -48.72 22.09 1.57
CA THR A 16 -49.95 21.96 0.78
C THR A 16 -50.93 20.93 1.37
N TYR A 17 -50.47 20.03 2.23
CA TYR A 17 -51.26 18.97 2.88
C TYR A 17 -51.73 19.34 4.29
N SER A 18 -51.69 20.63 4.66
CA SER A 18 -52.11 21.14 5.97
C SER A 18 -53.58 20.86 6.34
N SER A 19 -54.43 20.50 5.38
CA SER A 19 -55.81 20.04 5.62
C SER A 19 -55.91 18.54 5.97
N GLU A 20 -54.90 17.75 5.64
CA GLU A 20 -54.90 16.28 5.74
C GLU A 20 -53.92 15.77 6.81
N LEU A 21 -52.85 16.51 7.05
CA LEU A 21 -51.78 16.16 7.98
C LEU A 21 -51.74 17.12 9.16
N SER A 22 -51.39 16.57 10.32
CA SER A 22 -51.10 17.38 11.49
C SER A 22 -49.80 18.18 11.30
N PRO A 23 -49.64 19.31 12.03
CA PRO A 23 -48.41 20.10 11.97
C PRO A 23 -47.13 19.29 12.29
N LEU A 24 -47.23 18.32 13.20
CA LEU A 24 -46.10 17.46 13.57
C LEU A 24 -45.71 16.50 12.43
N GLU A 25 -46.69 15.95 11.73
CA GLU A 25 -46.44 15.06 10.58
C GLU A 25 -45.77 15.81 9.44
N ILE A 26 -46.23 17.04 9.16
CA ILE A 26 -45.62 17.92 8.16
C ILE A 26 -44.16 18.21 8.52
N ASP A 27 -43.89 18.58 9.77
CA ASP A 27 -42.53 18.86 10.23
C ASP A 27 -41.63 17.62 10.12
N THR A 28 -42.13 16.45 10.53
CA THR A 28 -41.41 15.18 10.43
C THR A 28 -41.08 14.82 8.97
N LEU A 29 -42.03 15.00 8.04
CA LEU A 29 -41.81 14.74 6.62
C LEU A 29 -40.77 15.68 6.02
N LYS A 30 -40.79 16.97 6.38
CA LYS A 30 -39.76 17.93 6.00
C LYS A 30 -38.38 17.55 6.53
N GLN A 31 -38.29 17.05 7.77
CA GLN A 31 -37.02 16.57 8.34
C GLN A 31 -36.49 15.36 7.56
N TYR A 32 -37.34 14.39 7.20
CA TYR A 32 -36.94 13.26 6.38
C TYR A 32 -36.51 13.65 4.97
N GLN A 33 -37.20 14.62 4.35
CA GLN A 33 -36.82 15.17 3.05
C GLN A 33 -35.41 15.80 3.11
N ASN A 34 -35.15 16.63 4.12
CA ASN A 34 -33.83 17.23 4.33
C ASN A 34 -32.74 16.17 4.56
N LEU A 35 -33.03 15.14 5.36
CA LEU A 35 -32.08 14.05 5.57
C LEU A 35 -31.75 13.32 4.25
N ALA A 36 -32.76 13.04 3.43
CA ALA A 36 -32.57 12.37 2.15
C ALA A 36 -31.73 13.23 1.18
N LEU A 37 -31.94 14.55 1.15
CA LEU A 37 -31.11 15.49 0.39
C LEU A 37 -29.66 15.50 0.88
N ASN A 38 -29.44 15.54 2.19
CA ASN A 38 -28.11 15.49 2.79
C ASN A 38 -27.38 14.18 2.46
N LEU A 39 -28.06 13.03 2.51
CA LEU A 39 -27.49 11.74 2.13
C LEU A 39 -27.14 11.67 0.64
N LEU A 40 -27.98 12.26 -0.22
CA LEU A 40 -27.70 12.35 -1.65
C LEU A 40 -26.48 13.23 -1.93
N GLN A 41 -26.38 14.37 -1.25
CA GLN A 41 -25.21 15.24 -1.33
C GLN A 41 -23.96 14.51 -0.86
N LEU A 42 -23.99 13.87 0.32
CA LEU A 42 -22.86 13.09 0.83
C LEU A 42 -22.42 11.99 -0.14
N LYS A 43 -23.37 11.27 -0.75
CA LYS A 43 -23.06 10.28 -1.79
C LYS A 43 -22.33 10.93 -2.97
N ASN A 44 -22.82 12.07 -3.45
CA ASN A 44 -22.20 12.78 -4.57
C ASN A 44 -20.81 13.30 -4.21
N ASP A 45 -20.62 13.77 -2.98
CA ASP A 45 -19.32 14.23 -2.46
C ASP A 45 -18.33 13.07 -2.40
N ILE A 46 -18.75 11.90 -1.90
CA ILE A 46 -17.92 10.67 -1.89
C ILE A 46 -17.54 10.26 -3.33
N VAL A 47 -18.51 10.29 -4.26
CA VAL A 47 -18.24 9.97 -5.67
C VAL A 47 -17.27 10.99 -6.29
N THR A 48 -17.39 12.26 -5.94
CA THR A 48 -16.51 13.33 -6.42
C THR A 48 -15.10 13.18 -5.85
N LEU A 49 -14.97 12.92 -4.54
CA LEU A 49 -13.70 12.62 -3.88
C LEU A 49 -13.01 11.42 -4.50
N ASN A 50 -13.74 10.32 -4.71
CA ASN A 50 -13.17 9.12 -5.35
C ASN A 50 -12.70 9.44 -6.78
N LYS A 51 -13.48 10.20 -7.55
CA LYS A 51 -13.05 10.64 -8.89
C LYS A 51 -11.86 11.59 -8.86
N GLU A 52 -11.76 12.48 -7.87
CA GLU A 52 -10.64 13.40 -7.71
C GLU A 52 -9.37 12.64 -7.31
N VAL A 53 -9.49 11.64 -6.43
CA VAL A 53 -8.40 10.70 -6.12
C VAL A 53 -7.96 9.95 -7.39
N ASP A 54 -8.90 9.50 -8.22
CA ASP A 54 -8.58 8.83 -9.48
C ASP A 54 -7.99 9.81 -10.53
N SER A 55 -8.45 11.07 -10.58
CA SER A 55 -8.05 12.04 -11.62
C SER A 55 -6.77 12.80 -11.27
N THR A 56 -6.45 12.98 -9.99
CA THR A 56 -5.15 13.53 -9.55
C THR A 56 -4.00 12.53 -9.75
N SER A 57 -4.30 11.27 -10.09
CA SER A 57 -3.31 10.26 -10.47
C SER A 57 -2.78 10.39 -11.92
N ASP A 58 -3.40 11.24 -12.75
CA ASP A 58 -3.09 11.33 -14.19
C ASP A 58 -2.11 12.47 -14.56
N GLY A 59 -1.65 13.27 -13.58
CA GLY A 59 -0.85 14.48 -13.86
C GLY A 59 0.60 14.46 -13.36
N LEU A 60 0.89 13.77 -12.27
CA LEU A 60 2.22 13.66 -11.66
C LEU A 60 2.29 12.32 -10.92
N SER A 61 3.31 11.52 -11.24
CA SER A 61 3.63 10.18 -10.73
C SER A 61 3.66 10.02 -9.20
N ARG A 62 2.53 10.19 -8.52
CA ARG A 62 2.15 9.39 -7.37
C ARG A 62 1.01 8.53 -7.86
N GLY A 63 1.41 7.45 -8.56
CA GLY A 63 0.51 6.35 -8.83
C GLY A 63 -0.25 6.05 -7.55
N ALA A 64 -1.54 5.77 -7.69
CA ALA A 64 -2.30 5.13 -6.66
C ALA A 64 -1.39 4.07 -6.03
N LEU A 65 -0.95 4.32 -4.79
CA LEU A 65 -0.40 3.29 -3.93
C LEU A 65 -1.60 2.41 -3.57
N THR A 66 -2.13 1.72 -4.58
CA THR A 66 -2.96 0.55 -4.37
C THR A 66 -2.10 -0.37 -3.53
N LYS A 67 -2.73 -1.08 -2.60
CA LYS A 67 -2.05 -2.08 -1.77
C LYS A 67 -1.16 -2.99 -2.62
N ASP A 68 -1.59 -3.28 -3.83
CA ASP A 68 -0.89 -4.12 -4.81
C ASP A 68 0.35 -3.42 -5.41
N SER A 69 0.29 -2.12 -5.71
CA SER A 69 1.45 -1.34 -6.17
C SER A 69 2.54 -1.25 -5.10
N LEU A 70 2.15 -0.98 -3.85
CA LEU A 70 3.08 -0.96 -2.72
C LEU A 70 3.70 -2.34 -2.47
N LEU A 71 2.92 -3.42 -2.58
CA LEU A 71 3.42 -4.79 -2.46
C LEU A 71 4.45 -5.12 -3.54
N GLU A 72 4.23 -4.66 -4.77
CA GLU A 72 5.17 -4.90 -5.87
C GLU A 72 6.47 -4.12 -5.67
N GLU A 73 6.41 -2.85 -5.25
CA GLU A 73 7.60 -2.06 -4.91
C GLU A 73 8.40 -2.68 -3.76
N LEU A 74 7.71 -3.20 -2.72
CA LEU A 74 8.36 -3.89 -1.60
C LEU A 74 9.02 -5.20 -2.04
N ARG A 75 8.41 -5.93 -2.97
CA ARG A 75 8.97 -7.17 -3.53
C ARG A 75 10.19 -6.91 -4.41
N GLU A 76 10.17 -5.83 -5.18
CA GLU A 76 11.32 -5.40 -5.96
C GLU A 76 12.48 -4.98 -5.04
N LEU A 77 12.17 -4.27 -3.94
CA LEU A 77 13.14 -3.89 -2.92
C LEU A 77 13.77 -5.12 -2.24
N GLU A 78 12.96 -6.10 -1.85
CA GLU A 78 13.43 -7.36 -1.26
C GLU A 78 14.43 -8.08 -2.18
N THR A 79 14.11 -8.16 -3.47
CA THR A 79 14.97 -8.80 -4.48
C THR A 79 16.32 -8.09 -4.58
N LYS A 80 16.33 -6.75 -4.60
CA LYS A 80 17.57 -5.96 -4.66
C LYS A 80 18.42 -6.15 -3.41
N ILE A 81 17.81 -6.12 -2.22
CA ILE A 81 18.51 -6.34 -0.94
C ILE A 81 19.10 -7.75 -0.87
N SER A 82 18.39 -8.76 -1.35
CA SER A 82 18.87 -10.14 -1.42
C SER A 82 20.15 -10.27 -2.26
N VAL A 83 20.18 -9.63 -3.43
CA VAL A 83 21.38 -9.61 -4.29
C VAL A 83 22.54 -8.92 -3.59
N ILE A 84 22.32 -7.74 -2.99
CA ILE A 84 23.35 -7.01 -2.25
C ILE A 84 23.88 -7.86 -1.09
N SER A 85 23.00 -8.52 -0.33
CA SER A 85 23.37 -9.41 0.78
C SER A 85 24.21 -10.60 0.31
N THR A 86 23.85 -11.19 -0.82
CA THR A 86 24.58 -12.32 -1.41
C THR A 86 25.97 -11.89 -1.87
N LEU A 87 26.08 -10.77 -2.59
CA LEU A 87 27.36 -10.22 -3.01
C LEU A 87 28.23 -9.86 -1.81
N PHE A 88 27.66 -9.24 -0.79
CA PHE A 88 28.37 -8.92 0.45
C PHE A 88 28.90 -10.19 1.14
N LYS A 89 28.06 -11.20 1.33
CA LYS A 89 28.47 -12.49 1.91
C LYS A 89 29.57 -13.17 1.08
N SER A 90 29.45 -13.15 -0.25
CA SER A 90 30.45 -13.69 -1.16
C SER A 90 31.78 -12.97 -1.02
N SER A 91 31.77 -11.63 -1.00
CA SER A 91 32.99 -10.83 -0.83
C SER A 91 33.65 -11.09 0.52
N VAL A 92 32.87 -11.15 1.60
CA VAL A 92 33.39 -11.50 2.94
C VAL A 92 33.97 -12.92 2.95
N TYR A 93 33.26 -13.90 2.37
CA TYR A 93 33.74 -15.27 2.30
C TYR A 93 35.05 -15.38 1.51
N GLN A 94 35.16 -14.68 0.38
CA GLN A 94 36.41 -14.61 -0.40
C GLN A 94 37.55 -14.03 0.44
N VAL A 95 37.35 -12.91 1.12
CA VAL A 95 38.40 -12.31 1.97
C VAL A 95 38.80 -13.26 3.09
N VAL A 96 37.83 -13.83 3.82
CA VAL A 96 38.11 -14.72 4.96
C VAL A 96 38.80 -16.01 4.51
N VAL A 97 38.32 -16.66 3.44
CA VAL A 97 38.93 -17.89 2.93
C VAL A 97 40.31 -17.64 2.35
N ASN A 98 40.49 -16.58 1.57
CA ASN A 98 41.80 -16.24 1.01
C ASN A 98 42.81 -15.88 2.11
N ASN A 99 42.38 -15.18 3.15
CA ASN A 99 43.24 -14.86 4.30
C ASN A 99 43.53 -16.10 5.17
N SER A 100 42.57 -17.03 5.29
CA SER A 100 42.76 -18.30 6.00
C SER A 100 43.65 -19.29 5.22
N GLY A 101 43.65 -19.23 3.89
CA GLY A 101 44.52 -20.01 3.01
C GLY A 101 45.99 -19.57 3.07
N ASP A 102 46.24 -18.26 3.19
CA ASP A 102 47.59 -17.72 3.39
C ASP A 102 48.18 -18.07 4.76
N LEU A 103 47.35 -18.27 5.79
CA LEU A 103 47.80 -18.75 7.10
C LEU A 103 48.14 -20.25 7.11
N ALA A 104 47.57 -21.05 6.20
CA ALA A 104 47.82 -22.49 6.10
C ALA A 104 49.07 -22.84 5.27
N GLN A 105 49.51 -21.96 4.36
CA GLN A 105 50.67 -22.21 3.48
C GLN A 105 52.05 -21.93 4.12
N ASN A 106 52.08 -21.34 5.32
CA ASN A 106 53.34 -20.93 5.98
C ASN A 106 53.87 -21.91 7.05
N ASN A 107 53.28 -23.10 7.19
CA ASN A 107 53.63 -24.06 8.26
C ASN A 107 54.23 -25.41 7.81
N GLU A 108 54.56 -25.61 6.53
CA GLU A 108 55.24 -26.83 6.09
C GLU A 108 56.54 -26.52 5.35
N LEU A 109 57.67 -26.52 6.09
CA LEU A 109 58.97 -27.12 5.76
C LEU A 109 60.10 -26.45 6.57
N THR A 110 60.55 -27.09 7.64
CA THR A 110 61.98 -27.32 7.93
C THR A 110 62.09 -28.34 9.07
N THR A 111 61.89 -29.63 8.78
CA THR A 111 62.52 -30.68 9.58
C THR A 111 63.84 -31.02 8.92
N THR A 112 64.91 -30.56 9.55
CA THR A 112 66.31 -30.87 9.24
C THR A 112 66.50 -32.37 9.34
N SER A 113 66.66 -33.06 8.20
CA SER A 113 67.08 -34.46 8.16
C SER A 113 68.57 -34.52 8.50
N ILE A 114 68.89 -34.90 9.73
CA ILE A 114 70.24 -35.35 10.12
C ILE A 114 70.41 -36.77 9.56
N PRO A 115 71.45 -37.06 8.76
CA PRO A 115 71.73 -38.42 8.34
C PRO A 115 72.24 -39.24 9.53
N ASP A 116 71.61 -40.38 9.77
CA ASP A 116 71.94 -41.37 10.79
C ASP A 116 73.13 -42.21 10.30
N ASP A 117 74.27 -42.08 10.97
CA ASP A 117 75.49 -42.88 10.75
C ASP A 117 75.32 -44.27 11.39
N THR A 118 75.50 -45.34 10.61
CA THR A 118 75.91 -46.69 11.04
C THR A 118 76.07 -47.57 9.78
N ILE A 119 77.17 -48.28 9.48
CA ILE A 119 78.40 -48.76 10.16
C ILE A 119 79.54 -48.72 9.13
#